data_AF-A0AB34Q6R5-F1
#
_entry.id   AF-A0AB34Q6R5-F1
#
_cell.length_a   1.000
_cell.length_b   1.000
_cell.length_c   1.000
_cell.angle_alpha   90.00
_cell.angle_beta   90.00
_cell.angle_gamma   90.00
#
_symmetry.space_group_name_H-M   'P 1'
#
loop_
_entity.id
_entity.type
_entity.pdbx_description
1 polymer ?
#
loop_
_entity_poly.entity_id
_entity_poly.type
_entity_poly.pdbx_seq_one_letter_code
_entity_poly.pdbx_strand_id
1 'polypeptide(L)'
;MSSLSPPLPPLSSVPPAAPSPAAVVKKPLSSVAIGLIGVATCVVLFGMLVLGALIWLMSIGWSLFADQARTALQADAVVQEHIGHIRDMRVDLYRTSLAPGSDEFVFDVEGDRGTGRVHATWVSDGAEREILSTGVLTLRDGTEYTLPAETDVEESEMDTDTDTDTDTDTDTDTDFKTESAESLEQ
;
A
#
# COMPACT_ATOMS: atom_id res chain seq x y z
N MET A 1 69.10 18.68 101.38
CA MET A 1 69.75 18.34 100.11
C MET A 1 68.89 17.31 99.40
N SER A 2 68.42 17.68 98.21
CA SER A 2 67.87 16.91 97.08
C SER A 2 66.98 15.67 97.33
N SER A 3 65.67 15.88 97.19
CA SER A 3 64.68 14.84 96.87
C SER A 3 64.81 14.43 95.40
N LEU A 4 64.93 13.13 95.12
CA LEU A 4 64.82 12.59 93.76
C LEU A 4 63.54 11.75 93.64
N SER A 5 62.67 12.17 92.73
CA SER A 5 61.40 11.52 92.39
C SER A 5 61.63 10.16 91.70
N PRO A 6 60.73 9.17 91.89
CA PRO A 6 60.81 7.89 91.18
C PRO A 6 60.52 8.07 89.68
N PRO A 7 61.14 7.26 88.80
CA PRO A 7 60.96 7.36 87.35
C PRO A 7 59.59 6.82 86.90
N LEU A 8 59.03 7.47 85.88
CA LEU A 8 57.77 7.13 85.22
C LEU A 8 57.85 5.81 84.43
N PRO A 9 56.74 5.08 84.24
CA PRO A 9 56.68 3.90 83.39
C PRO A 9 56.86 4.24 81.89
N PRO A 10 57.42 3.33 81.06
CA PRO A 10 57.51 3.56 79.63
C PRO A 10 56.13 3.50 78.96
N LEU A 11 55.79 4.54 78.21
CA LEU A 11 54.62 4.56 77.33
C LEU A 11 54.84 3.55 76.19
N SER A 12 53.92 2.59 76.03
CA SER A 12 53.90 1.65 74.92
C SER A 12 53.97 2.38 73.58
N SER A 13 54.99 2.07 72.78
CA SER A 13 55.13 2.56 71.41
C SER A 13 54.03 1.94 70.54
N VAL A 14 53.10 2.76 70.06
CA VAL A 14 52.07 2.40 69.08
C VAL A 14 52.76 1.98 67.77
N PRO A 15 52.38 0.87 67.11
CA PRO A 15 52.97 0.50 65.83
C PRO A 15 52.63 1.55 64.75
N PRO A 16 53.52 1.81 63.77
CA PRO A 16 53.23 2.75 62.70
C PRO A 16 52.07 2.21 61.85
N ALA A 17 51.06 3.05 61.66
CA ALA A 17 49.92 2.76 60.79
C ALA A 17 50.39 2.46 59.36
N ALA A 18 49.88 1.36 58.79
CA ALA A 18 50.06 1.07 57.38
C ALA A 18 49.51 2.21 56.51
N PRO A 19 50.14 2.54 55.36
CA PRO A 19 49.58 3.54 54.45
C PRO A 19 48.21 3.07 53.95
N SER A 20 47.19 3.90 54.18
CA SER A 20 45.85 3.70 53.66
C SER A 20 45.88 3.59 52.13
N PRO A 21 45.19 2.64 51.48
CA PRO A 21 45.18 2.57 50.03
C PRO A 21 44.60 3.88 49.47
N ALA A 22 45.34 4.52 48.57
CA ALA A 22 44.88 5.71 47.88
C ALA A 22 43.53 5.41 47.21
N ALA A 23 42.48 6.07 47.67
CA ALA A 23 41.16 5.97 47.07
C ALA A 23 41.25 6.42 45.61
N VAL A 24 41.02 5.50 44.68
CA VAL A 24 40.91 5.82 43.25
C VAL A 24 39.67 6.69 43.07
N VAL A 25 39.88 8.00 42.91
CA VAL A 25 38.82 8.96 42.62
C VAL A 25 38.25 8.65 41.24
N LYS A 26 37.09 7.98 41.20
CA LYS A 26 36.32 7.81 39.97
C LYS A 26 35.68 9.15 39.62
N LYS A 27 36.15 9.75 38.53
CA LYS A 27 35.67 11.04 38.02
C LYS A 27 34.15 10.95 37.77
N PRO A 28 33.31 11.80 38.39
CA PRO A 28 31.87 11.71 38.21
C PRO A 28 31.54 12.14 36.78
N LEU A 29 30.82 11.29 36.06
CA LEU A 29 30.29 11.65 34.74
C LEU A 29 29.30 12.81 34.93
N SER A 30 29.51 13.89 34.20
CA SER A 30 28.70 15.11 34.29
C SER A 30 27.25 14.81 33.92
N SER A 31 26.29 15.14 34.80
CA SER A 31 24.84 14.96 34.57
C SER A 31 24.36 15.52 33.23
N VAL A 32 25.03 16.55 32.71
CA VAL A 32 24.72 17.15 31.39
C VAL A 32 24.99 16.18 30.25
N ALA A 33 26.06 15.37 30.33
CA ALA A 33 26.39 14.38 29.31
C ALA A 33 25.36 13.24 29.29
N ILE A 34 24.87 12.82 30.45
CA ILE A 34 23.82 11.79 30.58
C ILE A 34 22.49 12.33 30.03
N GLY A 35 22.16 13.59 30.32
CA GLY A 35 20.98 14.26 29.77
C GLY A 35 21.03 14.37 28.23
N LEU A 36 22.16 14.76 27.65
CA LEU A 36 22.32 14.87 26.20
C LEU A 36 22.23 13.51 25.49
N ILE A 37 22.79 12.45 26.08
CA ILE A 37 22.65 11.09 25.54
C ILE A 37 21.19 10.66 25.57
N GLY A 38 20.46 10.93 26.65
CA GLY A 38 19.03 10.62 26.78
C GLY A 38 18.16 11.37 25.75
N VAL A 39 18.45 12.64 25.49
CA VAL A 39 17.76 13.41 24.45
C VAL A 39 18.10 12.86 23.06
N ALA A 40 19.36 12.55 22.79
CA ALA A 40 19.77 11.98 21.51
C ALA A 40 19.11 10.61 21.25
N THR A 41 19.06 9.71 22.23
CA THR A 41 18.33 8.44 22.09
C THR A 41 16.83 8.65 21.94
N CYS A 42 16.23 9.62 22.65
CA CYS A 42 14.82 9.95 22.48
C CYS A 42 14.51 10.43 21.05
N VAL A 43 15.35 11.31 20.49
CA VAL A 43 15.20 11.80 19.10
C VAL A 43 15.37 10.66 18.09
N VAL A 44 16.35 9.78 18.28
CA VAL A 44 16.57 8.64 17.38
C VAL A 44 15.41 7.64 17.46
N LEU A 45 14.93 7.31 18.66
CA LEU A 45 13.79 6.40 18.83
C LEU A 45 12.51 6.99 18.24
N PHE A 46 12.27 8.29 18.45
CA PHE A 46 11.15 8.98 17.83
C PHE A 46 11.25 8.99 16.31
N GLY A 47 12.44 9.28 15.77
CA GLY A 47 12.70 9.21 14.34
C GLY A 47 12.43 7.81 13.77
N MET A 48 12.93 6.75 14.42
CA MET A 48 12.65 5.37 14.02
C MET A 48 11.16 5.04 14.07
N LEU A 49 10.43 5.52 15.08
CA LEU A 49 8.99 5.29 15.20
C LEU A 49 8.21 6.00 14.08
N VAL A 50 8.58 7.24 13.76
CA VAL A 50 7.98 7.99 12.64
C VAL A 50 8.28 7.32 11.31
N LEU A 51 9.53 6.91 11.07
CA LEU A 51 9.91 6.20 9.84
C LEU A 51 9.18 4.86 9.73
N GLY A 52 9.08 4.10 10.83
CA GLY A 52 8.33 2.85 10.88
C GLY A 52 6.85 3.05 10.56
N ALA A 53 6.23 4.09 11.12
CA ALA A 53 4.83 4.44 10.84
C ALA A 53 4.60 4.85 9.38
N LEU A 54 5.51 5.63 8.78
CA LEU A 54 5.43 6.03 7.37
C LEU A 54 5.58 4.82 6.43
N ILE A 55 6.56 3.96 6.68
CA ILE A 55 6.76 2.72 5.90
C ILE A 55 5.52 1.83 6.03
N TRP A 56 4.96 1.71 7.23
CA TRP A 56 3.74 0.93 7.46
C TRP A 56 2.53 1.50 6.71
N LEU A 57 2.34 2.82 6.74
CA LEU A 57 1.24 3.49 6.03
C LEU A 57 1.36 3.36 4.51
N MET A 58 2.57 3.54 3.97
CA MET A 58 2.84 3.29 2.55
C MET A 58 2.58 1.83 2.16
N SER A 59 3.02 0.88 2.99
CA SER A 59 2.81 -0.55 2.74
C SER A 59 1.33 -0.92 2.69
N ILE A 60 0.49 -0.30 3.54
CA ILE A 60 -0.96 -0.53 3.54
C ILE A 60 -1.62 0.04 2.29
N GLY A 61 -1.34 1.31 1.94
CA GLY A 61 -1.90 1.91 0.73
C GLY A 61 -1.53 1.11 -0.52
N TRP A 62 -0.28 0.66 -0.57
CA TRP A 62 0.21 -0.17 -1.66
C TRP A 62 -0.47 -1.53 -1.77
N SER A 63 -0.72 -2.23 -0.64
CA SER A 63 -1.44 -3.50 -0.69
C SER A 63 -2.88 -3.34 -1.18
N LEU A 64 -3.55 -2.26 -0.79
CA LEU A 64 -4.91 -1.97 -1.24
C LEU A 64 -4.96 -1.71 -2.74
N PHE A 65 -4.05 -0.90 -3.25
CA PHE A 65 -3.91 -0.67 -4.70
C PHE A 65 -3.64 -1.99 -5.45
N ALA A 66 -2.68 -2.80 -4.98
CA ALA A 66 -2.34 -4.05 -5.64
C ALA A 66 -3.52 -5.05 -5.65
N ASP A 67 -4.32 -5.11 -4.59
CA ASP A 67 -5.51 -5.95 -4.53
C ASP A 67 -6.63 -5.46 -5.47
N GLN A 68 -6.81 -4.13 -5.57
CA GLN A 68 -7.74 -3.53 -6.53
C GLN A 68 -7.32 -3.82 -7.97
N ALA A 69 -6.05 -3.55 -8.30
CA ALA A 69 -5.50 -3.80 -9.61
C ALA A 69 -5.61 -5.28 -10.00
N ARG A 70 -5.36 -6.18 -9.05
CA ARG A 70 -5.55 -7.62 -9.23
C ARG A 70 -7.00 -7.97 -9.52
N THR A 71 -7.94 -7.40 -8.77
CA THR A 71 -9.37 -7.68 -8.92
C THR A 71 -9.88 -7.23 -10.27
N ALA A 72 -9.50 -6.02 -10.70
CA ALA A 72 -9.81 -5.48 -12.03
C ALA A 72 -9.27 -6.40 -13.14
N LEU A 73 -7.99 -6.77 -13.07
CA LEU A 73 -7.39 -7.67 -14.06
C LEU A 73 -7.99 -9.08 -14.01
N GLN A 74 -8.41 -9.57 -12.85
CA GLN A 74 -9.04 -10.89 -12.72
C GLN A 74 -10.46 -10.91 -13.30
N ALA A 75 -11.15 -9.76 -13.35
CA ALA A 75 -12.47 -9.63 -13.95
C ALA A 75 -12.43 -9.65 -15.49
N ASP A 76 -11.29 -9.27 -16.08
CA ASP A 76 -11.11 -9.22 -17.52
C ASP A 76 -11.04 -10.62 -18.18
N ALA A 77 -11.76 -10.80 -19.29
CA ALA A 77 -11.84 -12.06 -20.01
C ALA A 77 -10.50 -12.46 -20.67
N VAL A 78 -9.73 -11.50 -21.19
CA VAL A 78 -8.42 -11.73 -21.83
C VAL A 78 -7.42 -12.26 -20.81
N VAL A 79 -7.42 -11.70 -19.60
CA VAL A 79 -6.55 -12.16 -18.52
C VAL A 79 -6.95 -13.56 -18.05
N GLN A 80 -8.25 -13.83 -17.91
CA GLN A 80 -8.72 -15.17 -17.52
C GLN A 80 -8.40 -16.25 -18.57
N GLU A 81 -8.48 -15.89 -19.85
CA GLU A 81 -8.17 -16.80 -20.95
C GLU A 81 -6.67 -17.12 -20.99
N HIS A 82 -5.80 -16.12 -20.88
CA HIS A 82 -4.36 -16.29 -21.10
C HIS A 82 -3.53 -16.53 -19.84
N ILE A 83 -3.89 -15.90 -18.72
CA ILE A 83 -3.19 -16.01 -17.43
C ILE A 83 -3.91 -16.95 -16.48
N GLY A 84 -5.25 -17.03 -16.57
CA GLY A 84 -6.08 -17.84 -15.69
C GLY A 84 -6.34 -17.16 -14.35
N HIS A 85 -6.34 -17.94 -13.27
CA HIS A 85 -6.45 -17.37 -11.93
C HIS A 85 -5.08 -16.83 -11.50
N ILE A 86 -5.03 -15.54 -11.17
CA ILE A 86 -3.80 -14.85 -10.80
C ILE A 86 -3.35 -15.34 -9.41
N ARG A 87 -2.15 -15.93 -9.35
CA ARG A 87 -1.49 -16.46 -8.14
C ARG A 87 -0.55 -15.45 -7.51
N ASP A 88 0.22 -14.74 -8.32
CA ASP A 88 1.09 -13.67 -7.87
C ASP A 88 0.95 -12.45 -8.78
N MET A 89 1.02 -11.27 -8.18
CA MET A 89 1.00 -10.01 -8.91
C MET A 89 1.98 -9.06 -8.24
N ARG A 90 2.90 -8.52 -9.03
CA ARG A 90 3.93 -7.61 -8.53
C ARG A 90 4.08 -6.42 -9.46
N VAL A 91 4.20 -5.24 -8.88
CA VAL A 91 4.53 -4.05 -9.67
C VAL A 91 6.02 -4.08 -10.00
N ASP A 92 6.33 -3.88 -11.28
CA ASP A 92 7.69 -3.62 -11.74
C ASP A 92 7.98 -2.12 -11.57
N LEU A 93 8.38 -1.73 -10.35
CA LEU A 93 8.71 -0.35 -10.01
C LEU A 93 9.76 0.26 -10.94
N TYR A 94 10.68 -0.55 -11.46
CA TYR A 94 11.70 -0.08 -12.39
C TYR A 94 11.06 0.34 -13.72
N ARG A 95 10.20 -0.49 -14.30
CA ARG A 95 9.51 -0.12 -15.55
C ARG A 95 8.44 0.94 -15.36
N THR A 96 7.69 0.91 -14.27
CA THR A 96 6.77 2.00 -13.90
C THR A 96 7.51 3.33 -13.80
N SER A 97 8.72 3.36 -13.22
CA SER A 97 9.51 4.60 -13.16
C SER A 97 10.03 5.11 -14.51
N LEU A 98 10.07 4.25 -15.52
CA LEU A 98 10.46 4.57 -16.89
C LEU A 98 9.26 4.92 -17.77
N ALA A 99 8.04 4.66 -17.27
CA ALA A 99 6.82 4.98 -17.98
C ALA A 99 6.68 6.51 -18.09
N PRO A 100 6.27 7.04 -19.26
CA PRO A 100 6.10 8.47 -19.46
C PRO A 100 4.94 9.07 -18.64
N GLY A 101 3.93 8.27 -18.30
CA GLY A 101 2.79 8.70 -17.48
C GLY A 101 3.03 8.57 -15.98
N SER A 102 2.52 9.52 -15.19
CA SER A 102 2.49 9.43 -13.71
C SER A 102 1.57 8.33 -13.20
N ASP A 103 0.59 7.95 -14.02
CA ASP A 103 -0.51 7.05 -13.68
C ASP A 103 -0.40 5.72 -14.44
N GLU A 104 0.78 5.47 -15.01
CA GLU A 104 1.07 4.29 -15.83
C GLU A 104 1.87 3.28 -14.98
N PHE A 105 1.29 2.12 -14.75
CA PHE A 105 1.85 1.10 -13.88
C PHE A 105 2.08 -0.19 -14.66
N VAL A 106 3.24 -0.78 -14.44
CA VAL A 106 3.62 -2.07 -15.01
C VAL A 106 3.55 -3.14 -13.94
N PHE A 107 2.81 -4.21 -14.20
CA PHE A 107 2.69 -5.37 -13.32
C PHE A 107 3.24 -6.61 -14.01
N ASP A 108 4.06 -7.37 -13.30
CA ASP A 108 4.31 -8.78 -13.60
C ASP A 108 3.19 -9.61 -12.96
N VAL A 109 2.53 -10.42 -13.80
CA VAL A 109 1.37 -11.23 -13.41
C VAL A 109 1.68 -12.69 -13.65
N GLU A 110 1.46 -13.51 -12.63
CA GLU A 110 1.62 -14.96 -12.69
C GLU A 110 0.31 -15.61 -12.29
N GLY A 111 -0.23 -16.45 -13.18
CA GLY A 111 -1.43 -17.22 -12.94
C GLY A 111 -1.25 -18.69 -13.29
N ASP A 112 -2.33 -19.44 -13.09
CA ASP A 112 -2.33 -20.90 -13.27
C ASP A 112 -2.10 -21.35 -14.72
N ARG A 113 -2.44 -20.52 -15.71
CA ARG A 113 -2.31 -20.83 -17.14
C ARG A 113 -1.05 -20.24 -17.77
N GLY A 114 -0.55 -19.15 -17.21
CA GLY A 114 0.55 -18.43 -17.83
C GLY A 114 1.12 -17.32 -16.96
N THR A 115 2.20 -16.74 -17.46
CA THR A 115 2.78 -15.52 -16.91
C THR A 115 2.81 -14.47 -18.00
N GLY A 116 2.59 -13.23 -17.59
CA GLY A 116 2.54 -12.10 -18.50
C GLY A 116 2.89 -10.82 -17.76
N ARG A 117 2.89 -9.74 -18.52
CA ARG A 117 3.13 -8.41 -18.03
C ARG A 117 1.99 -7.52 -18.45
N VAL A 118 1.39 -6.83 -17.51
CA VAL A 118 0.35 -5.86 -17.77
C VAL A 118 0.96 -4.48 -17.69
N HIS A 119 0.79 -3.70 -18.74
CA HIS A 119 1.11 -2.29 -18.77
C HIS A 119 -0.20 -1.51 -18.86
N ALA A 120 -0.54 -0.73 -17.84
CA ALA A 120 -1.84 -0.08 -17.81
C ALA A 120 -1.83 1.28 -17.15
N THR A 121 -2.75 2.12 -17.60
CA THR A 121 -3.06 3.42 -17.00
C THR A 121 -4.19 3.26 -15.99
N TRP A 122 -3.97 3.76 -14.78
CA TRP A 122 -4.92 3.71 -13.67
C TRP A 122 -5.45 5.10 -13.41
N VAL A 123 -6.78 5.24 -13.32
CA VAL A 123 -7.40 6.52 -13.03
C VAL A 123 -8.07 6.41 -11.67
N SER A 124 -7.75 7.34 -10.76
CA SER A 124 -8.40 7.39 -9.46
C SER A 124 -9.88 7.79 -9.62
N ASP A 125 -10.80 6.88 -9.31
CA ASP A 125 -12.23 7.13 -9.18
C ASP A 125 -12.55 7.45 -7.71
N GLY A 126 -12.19 8.68 -7.32
CA GLY A 126 -12.32 9.16 -5.95
C GLY A 126 -11.12 8.82 -5.06
N ALA A 127 -11.32 8.93 -3.74
CA ALA A 127 -10.23 8.82 -2.76
C ALA A 127 -9.75 7.38 -2.50
N GLU A 128 -10.50 6.38 -2.95
CA GLU A 128 -10.37 5.00 -2.46
C GLU A 128 -10.40 3.92 -3.56
N ARG A 129 -10.61 4.30 -4.82
CA ARG A 129 -10.69 3.36 -5.94
C ARG A 129 -9.81 3.81 -7.10
N GLU A 130 -9.06 2.87 -7.63
CA GLU A 130 -8.37 3.02 -8.91
C GLU A 130 -9.05 2.15 -9.94
N ILE A 131 -9.45 2.75 -11.06
CA ILE A 131 -10.10 2.09 -12.18
C ILE A 131 -9.08 1.88 -13.29
N LEU A 132 -9.07 0.68 -13.86
CA LEU A 132 -8.27 0.38 -15.05
C LEU A 132 -8.85 1.12 -16.25
N SER A 133 -8.13 2.13 -16.76
CA SER A 133 -8.59 2.93 -17.90
C SER A 133 -8.22 2.31 -19.24
N THR A 134 -6.99 1.85 -19.43
CA THR A 134 -6.58 1.10 -20.62
C THR A 134 -5.34 0.31 -20.27
N GLY A 135 -5.25 -0.94 -20.73
CA GLY A 135 -4.08 -1.76 -20.50
C GLY A 135 -3.66 -2.57 -21.72
N VAL A 136 -2.42 -3.06 -21.69
CA VAL A 136 -1.89 -4.07 -22.61
C VAL A 136 -1.28 -5.20 -21.81
N LEU A 137 -1.77 -6.42 -22.03
CA LEU A 137 -1.19 -7.66 -21.52
C LEU A 137 -0.19 -8.19 -22.55
N THR A 138 1.10 -8.17 -22.22
CA THR A 138 2.16 -8.81 -22.98
C THR A 138 2.51 -10.17 -22.36
N LEU A 139 2.30 -11.26 -23.09
CA LEU A 139 2.68 -12.60 -22.66
C LEU A 139 4.20 -12.82 -22.77
N ARG A 140 4.69 -13.95 -22.23
CA ARG A 140 6.12 -14.33 -22.30
C ARG A 140 6.64 -14.57 -23.71
N ASP A 141 5.78 -14.95 -24.63
CA ASP A 141 6.08 -15.13 -26.05
C ASP A 141 6.17 -13.79 -26.82
N GLY A 142 5.82 -12.68 -26.17
CA GLY A 142 5.77 -11.34 -26.75
C GLY A 142 4.44 -11.00 -27.42
N THR A 143 3.44 -11.88 -27.35
CA THR A 143 2.10 -11.59 -27.86
C THR A 143 1.43 -10.55 -26.97
N GLU A 144 0.82 -9.54 -27.57
CA GLU A 144 0.18 -8.43 -26.88
C GLU A 144 -1.35 -8.48 -27.08
N TYR A 145 -2.08 -8.29 -25.98
CA TYR A 145 -3.54 -8.19 -25.99
C TYR A 145 -3.97 -6.91 -25.28
N THR A 146 -4.87 -6.15 -25.92
CA THR A 146 -5.44 -4.95 -25.31
C THR A 146 -6.48 -5.32 -24.28
N LEU A 147 -6.39 -4.71 -23.09
CA LEU A 147 -7.38 -4.79 -22.03
C LEU A 147 -8.34 -3.59 -22.18
N PRO A 148 -9.65 -3.81 -22.36
CA PRO A 148 -10.63 -2.74 -22.39
C PRO A 148 -10.67 -1.97 -21.07
N ALA A 149 -11.12 -0.71 -21.13
CA ALA A 149 -11.40 0.08 -19.94
C ALA A 149 -12.54 -0.57 -19.15
N GLU A 150 -12.48 -0.57 -17.82
CA GLU A 150 -13.60 -1.02 -16.99
C GLU A 150 -14.87 -0.14 -17.14
N THR A 151 -14.74 1.03 -17.78
CA THR A 151 -15.86 1.90 -18.15
C THR A 151 -16.50 1.59 -19.51
N ASP A 152 -15.86 0.74 -20.33
CA ASP A 152 -16.32 0.37 -21.68
C ASP A 152 -17.03 -0.99 -21.71
N VAL A 153 -17.26 -1.62 -20.54
CA VAL A 153 -17.90 -2.95 -20.45
C VAL A 153 -19.44 -2.90 -20.51
N GLU A 154 -20.02 -1.72 -20.77
CA GLU A 154 -21.43 -1.60 -21.16
C GLU A 154 -21.52 -1.52 -22.69
N GLU A 155 -22.27 -2.44 -23.30
CA GLU A 155 -22.57 -2.56 -24.75
C GLU A 155 -21.60 -3.37 -25.62
N SER A 156 -21.40 -4.63 -25.26
CA SER A 156 -21.23 -5.76 -26.19
C SER A 156 -21.44 -7.01 -25.32
N GLU A 157 -22.42 -7.90 -25.48
CA GLU A 157 -23.03 -8.47 -26.68
C GLU A 157 -24.39 -9.08 -26.25
N MET A 158 -25.51 -8.59 -26.76
CA MET A 158 -26.75 -9.37 -26.82
C MET A 158 -27.59 -8.96 -28.02
N ASP A 159 -27.00 -8.99 -29.21
CA ASP A 159 -27.76 -9.18 -30.44
C ASP A 159 -28.27 -10.63 -30.42
N THR A 160 -29.39 -10.85 -29.74
CA THR A 160 -30.20 -12.04 -30.02
C THR A 160 -31.05 -11.70 -31.22
N ASP A 161 -30.56 -12.04 -32.41
CA ASP A 161 -31.34 -12.13 -33.64
C ASP A 161 -32.59 -12.96 -33.35
N THR A 162 -33.69 -12.27 -33.03
CA THR A 162 -35.02 -12.87 -32.96
C THR A 162 -35.62 -12.71 -34.35
N ASP A 163 -35.24 -13.62 -35.24
CA ASP A 163 -36.00 -13.92 -36.44
C ASP A 163 -37.37 -14.42 -36.00
N THR A 164 -38.35 -13.52 -35.92
CA THR A 164 -39.77 -13.88 -35.86
C THR A 164 -40.39 -13.45 -37.17
N ASP A 165 -40.30 -14.35 -38.15
CA ASP A 165 -41.22 -14.40 -39.27
C ASP A 165 -42.65 -14.52 -38.70
N THR A 166 -43.45 -13.47 -38.84
CA THR A 166 -44.91 -13.55 -38.66
C THR A 166 -45.57 -12.86 -39.83
N ASP A 167 -45.62 -13.59 -40.94
CA ASP A 167 -46.66 -13.43 -41.95
C ASP A 167 -47.80 -14.40 -41.61
N THR A 168 -48.95 -13.87 -41.20
CA THR A 168 -50.25 -14.52 -41.45
C THR A 168 -51.36 -13.46 -41.38
N ASP A 169 -51.88 -13.14 -42.57
CA ASP A 169 -53.12 -12.39 -42.82
C ASP A 169 -54.31 -12.94 -42.01
N THR A 170 -55.23 -12.07 -41.58
CA THR A 170 -56.70 -12.26 -41.74
C THR A 170 -57.45 -11.04 -41.22
N ASP A 171 -58.28 -10.49 -42.11
CA ASP A 171 -59.25 -9.42 -41.93
C ASP A 171 -60.17 -9.56 -40.71
N THR A 172 -60.51 -8.45 -40.06
CA THR A 172 -61.81 -8.26 -39.41
C THR A 172 -62.19 -6.78 -39.43
N ASP A 173 -63.16 -6.48 -40.30
CA ASP A 173 -63.94 -5.25 -40.35
C ASP A 173 -64.46 -4.81 -38.97
N THR A 174 -64.47 -3.50 -38.69
CA THR A 174 -65.64 -2.78 -38.14
C THR A 174 -65.45 -1.26 -38.31
N ASP A 175 -65.98 -0.77 -39.42
CA ASP A 175 -67.01 0.27 -39.53
C ASP A 175 -66.98 1.54 -38.62
N PHE A 176 -66.85 2.69 -39.31
CA PHE A 176 -67.58 3.97 -39.14
C PHE A 176 -67.56 4.71 -37.78
N LYS A 177 -67.05 5.96 -37.77
CA LYS A 177 -67.81 7.15 -38.21
C LYS A 177 -67.11 8.47 -37.82
N THR A 178 -66.83 9.27 -38.84
CA THR A 178 -66.62 10.72 -38.85
C THR A 178 -67.71 11.48 -38.08
N GLU A 179 -67.33 12.37 -37.15
CA GLU A 179 -67.96 13.71 -37.05
C GLU A 179 -67.09 14.69 -36.25
N SER A 180 -66.89 15.86 -36.87
CA SER A 180 -66.28 17.07 -36.33
C SER A 180 -67.18 17.74 -35.27
N ALA A 181 -66.57 18.34 -34.24
CA ALA A 181 -66.96 19.60 -33.58
C ALA A 181 -65.97 19.81 -32.41
N GLU A 182 -65.08 20.80 -32.43
CA GLU A 182 -65.31 22.21 -32.09
C GLU A 182 -65.75 22.45 -30.63
N SER A 183 -65.05 23.39 -29.98
CA SER A 183 -65.52 24.29 -28.91
C SER A 183 -65.21 23.97 -27.44
N LEU A 184 -64.23 24.72 -26.92
CA LEU A 184 -64.24 25.61 -25.74
C LEU A 184 -64.76 25.13 -24.35
N GLU A 185 -63.91 25.48 -23.37
CA GLU A 185 -64.20 25.90 -21.98
C GLU A 185 -64.66 24.84 -20.95
N GLN A 186 -63.77 24.58 -19.98
CA GLN A 186 -63.85 25.23 -18.65
C GLN A 186 -62.48 25.24 -17.96
#